data_AF-A0A2M7SIS2-F1
#
_entry.id   AF-A0A2M7SIS2-F1
#
_cell.length_a   1.000
_cell.length_b   1.000
_cell.length_c   1.000
_cell.angle_alpha   90.00
_cell.angle_beta   90.00
_cell.angle_gamma   90.00
#
_symmetry.space_group_name_H-M   'P 1'
#
loop_
_entity.id
_entity.type
_entity.pdbx_description
1 polymer ?
#
loop_
_entity_poly.entity_id
_entity_poly.type
_entity_poly.pdbx_seq_one_letter_code
_entity_poly.pdbx_strand_id
1 'polypeptide(L)' 'MSSKEILKQALKLKPDERFMVVEGIIKSLDEPDRSLDAIWAEEAEKRLNAYRAGNLGGIPMEEIFKEE' A
#
# COMPACT_ATOMS: atom_id res chain seq x y z
N MET A 1 22.69 -14.00 8.69
CA MET A 1 21.91 -13.85 9.94
C MET A 1 20.47 -14.21 9.61
N SER A 2 19.86 -15.14 10.33
CA SER A 2 18.47 -15.56 10.11
C SER A 2 17.47 -14.54 10.69
N SER A 3 16.24 -14.52 10.18
CA SER A 3 15.17 -13.66 10.71
C SER A 3 14.94 -13.87 12.22
N LYS A 4 15.08 -15.10 12.70
CA LYS A 4 15.01 -15.45 14.14
C LYS A 4 16.15 -14.83 14.95
N GLU A 5 17.37 -14.79 14.41
CA GLU A 5 18.51 -14.16 15.08
C GLU A 5 18.36 -12.64 15.15
N ILE A 6 17.87 -12.01 14.09
CA ILE A 6 17.59 -10.56 14.05
C ILE A 6 16.51 -10.19 15.06
N LEU A 7 15.40 -10.94 15.10
CA LEU A 7 14.34 -10.73 16.08
C LEU A 7 14.87 -10.88 17.53
N LYS A 8 15.69 -11.91 17.79
CA LYS A 8 16.31 -12.12 19.10
C LYS A 8 17.21 -10.96 19.51
N GLN A 9 17.89 -10.30 18.56
CA GLN A 9 18.70 -9.12 18.84
C GLN A 9 17.83 -7.89 19.08
N ALA A 10 16.82 -7.65 18.25
CA ALA A 10 15.89 -6.53 18.41
C ALA A 10 15.16 -6.58 19.76
N LEU A 11 14.74 -7.76 20.22
CA LEU A 11 14.08 -7.91 21.52
C LEU A 11 14.96 -7.58 22.74
N LYS A 12 16.30 -7.51 22.58
CA LYS A 12 17.23 -7.10 23.65
C LYS A 12 17.36 -5.58 23.78
N LEU A 13 16.88 -4.82 22.79
CA LEU A 13 16.95 -3.37 22.80
C LEU A 13 15.98 -2.78 23.83
N LYS A 14 16.23 -1.52 24.23
CA LYS A 14 15.29 -0.76 25.06
C LYS A 14 13.97 -0.52 24.30
N PRO A 15 12.85 -0.27 25.01
CA PRO A 15 11.55 -0.11 24.37
C PRO A 15 11.51 0.94 23.23
N ASP A 16 12.19 2.06 23.39
CA ASP A 16 12.32 3.15 22.41
C ASP A 16 13.11 2.72 21.17
N GLU A 17 14.25 2.06 21.35
CA GLU A 17 15.06 1.52 20.26
C GLU A 17 14.33 0.41 19.49
N ARG A 18 13.54 -0.43 20.18
CA ARG A 18 12.67 -1.42 19.51
C ARG A 18 11.65 -0.74 18.63
N PHE A 19 11.05 0.36 19.09
CA PHE A 19 10.08 1.12 18.32
C PHE A 19 10.71 1.67 17.04
N MET A 20 11.91 2.24 17.12
CA MET A 20 12.65 2.71 15.95
C MET A 20 12.89 1.59 14.91
N VAL A 21 13.28 0.38 15.37
CA VAL A 21 13.46 -0.77 14.48
C VAL A 21 12.16 -1.19 13.80
N VAL A 22 11.05 -1.22 14.55
CA VAL A 22 9.72 -1.54 14.01
C VAL A 22 9.29 -0.52 12.96
N GLU A 23 9.43 0.78 13.24
CA GLU A 23 9.09 1.83 12.27
C GLU A 23 9.91 1.71 10.98
N GLY A 24 11.21 1.45 11.08
CA GLY A 24 12.08 1.25 9.91
C GLY A 24 11.64 0.08 9.05
N ILE A 25 11.27 -1.05 9.68
CA ILE A 25 10.76 -2.23 8.97
C ILE A 25 9.43 -1.91 8.29
N ILE A 26 8.48 -1.30 9.01
CA ILE A 26 7.17 -0.92 8.43
C ILE A 26 7.37 -0.01 7.22
N LYS A 27 8.23 1.01 7.33
CA LYS A 27 8.53 1.92 6.21
C LYS A 27 9.14 1.21 5.01
N SER A 28 9.94 0.18 5.22
CA SER A 28 10.51 -0.62 4.11
C SER A 28 9.50 -1.52 3.41
N LEU A 29 8.39 -1.87 4.07
CA LEU A 29 7.32 -2.67 3.49
C LEU A 29 6.31 -1.81 2.73
N ASP A 30 6.17 -0.55 3.15
CA ASP A 30 5.24 0.44 2.60
C ASP A 30 6.00 1.59 1.91
N GLU A 31 7.13 1.27 1.27
CA GLU A 31 7.93 2.29 0.60
C GLU A 31 7.19 2.74 -0.68
N PRO A 32 6.85 4.03 -0.83
CA PRO A 32 6.15 4.52 -2.01
C PRO A 32 7.00 4.33 -3.26
N ASP A 33 6.51 3.53 -4.19
CA ASP A 33 7.14 3.38 -5.50
C ASP A 33 6.52 4.39 -6.47
N ARG A 34 7.25 5.49 -6.69
CA ARG A 34 6.83 6.56 -7.60
C ARG A 34 6.60 6.09 -9.03
N SER A 35 7.25 5.00 -9.46
CA SER A 35 7.05 4.43 -10.79
C SER A 35 5.70 3.71 -10.88
N LEU A 36 5.32 2.97 -9.83
CA LEU A 36 4.00 2.38 -9.71
C LEU A 36 2.93 3.47 -9.60
N ASP A 37 3.15 4.52 -8.81
CA ASP A 37 2.22 5.65 -8.69
C ASP A 37 1.94 6.30 -10.05
N ALA A 38 2.97 6.48 -10.88
CA ALA A 38 2.83 7.03 -12.22
C ALA A 38 1.98 6.13 -13.14
N ILE A 39 2.21 4.81 -13.10
CA ILE A 39 1.43 3.83 -13.87
C ILE A 39 -0.04 3.83 -13.41
N TRP A 40 -0.28 3.89 -12.10
CA TRP A 40 -1.64 3.98 -11.54
C TRP A 40 -2.35 5.28 -11.95
N ALA A 41 -1.64 6.40 -11.94
CA ALA A 41 -2.19 7.69 -12.37
C ALA A 41 -2.60 7.67 -13.85
N GLU A 42 -1.74 7.13 -14.72
CA GLU A 42 -2.03 6.98 -16.16
C GLU A 42 -3.26 6.10 -16.39
N GLU A 43 -3.32 4.94 -15.75
CA GLU A 43 -4.44 4.02 -15.91
C GLU A 43 -5.76 4.60 -15.35
N ALA A 44 -5.70 5.30 -14.21
CA ALA A 44 -6.87 5.97 -13.63
C ALA A 44 -7.42 7.05 -14.56
N GLU A 45 -6.56 7.90 -15.13
CA GLU A 45 -6.95 8.93 -16.08
C GLU A 45 -7.55 8.31 -17.36
N LYS A 46 -6.91 7.27 -17.90
CA LYS A 46 -7.41 6.53 -19.06
C LYS A 46 -8.81 5.95 -18.83
N ARG A 47 -9.05 5.30 -17.67
CA ARG A 47 -10.37 4.75 -17.32
C ARG A 47 -11.42 5.83 -17.15
N LEU A 48 -11.08 6.93 -16.49
CA LEU A 48 -11.99 8.05 -16.30
C LEU A 48 -12.41 8.67 -17.65
N ASN A 49 -11.47 8.84 -18.56
CA ASN A 49 -11.74 9.37 -19.90
C ASN A 49 -12.63 8.41 -20.72
N ALA A 50 -12.35 7.10 -20.67
CA ALA A 50 -13.19 6.09 -21.33
C ALA A 50 -14.62 6.08 -20.77
N TYR A 51 -14.78 6.18 -19.45
CA TYR A 51 -16.09 6.26 -18.80
C TYR A 51 -16.86 7.52 -19.24
N ARG A 52 -16.21 8.69 -19.22
CA ARG A 52 -16.81 9.97 -19.66
C ARG A 52 -17.20 9.97 -21.14
N ALA A 53 -16.46 9.25 -21.98
CA ALA A 53 -16.76 9.07 -23.39
C ALA A 53 -17.88 8.04 -23.66
N GLY A 54 -18.39 7.35 -22.63
CA GLY A 54 -19.38 6.28 -22.78
C GLY A 54 -18.81 4.95 -23.28
N ASN A 55 -17.48 4.85 -23.38
CA ASN A 55 -16.76 3.65 -23.85
C ASN A 55 -16.53 2.62 -22.73
N LEU A 56 -16.81 3.01 -21.47
CA LEU A 56 -16.67 2.15 -20.30
C LEU A 56 -17.89 2.35 -19.39
N GLY A 57 -18.49 1.25 -18.94
CA GLY A 57 -19.56 1.27 -17.94
C GLY A 57 -19.02 1.43 -16.52
N GLY A 58 -19.79 2.08 -15.65
CA GLY A 58 -19.51 2.15 -14.21
C GLY A 58 -20.37 1.15 -13.45
N ILE A 59 -19.96 0.82 -12.22
CA ILE A 59 -20.78 0.07 -11.27
C ILE A 59 -21.44 1.10 -10.33
N PRO A 60 -22.77 1.06 -10.10
CA PRO A 60 -23.43 1.91 -9.14
C PRO A 60 -22.80 1.79 -7.75
N MET A 61 -22.66 2.91 -7.04
CA MET A 61 -22.07 2.94 -5.70
C MET A 61 -22.85 2.04 -4.74
N GLU A 62 -24.17 2.04 -4.87
CA GLU A 62 -25.10 1.25 -4.07
C GLU A 62 -24.89 -0.25 -4.25
N GLU A 63 -24.27 -0.72 -5.34
CA GLU A 63 -23.91 -2.13 -5.52
C GLU A 63 -22.59 -2.49 -4.86
N ILE A 64 -21.64 -1.56 -4.81
CA ILE A 64 -20.33 -1.76 -4.17
C ILE A 64 -20.44 -1.80 -2.65
N PHE A 65 -21.33 -0.98 -2.06
CA PHE A 65 -21.48 -0.85 -0.61
C PHE A 65 -22.72 -1.58 -0.06
N LYS A 66 -23.23 -2.60 -0.74
CA LYS A 66 -24.27 -3.46 -0.14
C LYS A 66 -23.65 -4.21 1.03
N GLU A 67 -24.33 -4.19 2.17
CA GLU A 67 -24.04 -5.10 3.28
C GLU A 67 -24.27 -6.54 2.80
N GLU A 68 -23.37 -7.46 3.17
CA GLU A 68 -23.47 -8.89 2.85
C GLU A 68 -24.72 -9.56 3.45
#